data_AF-A0A969NB34-F1
#
_entry.id   AF-A0A969NB34-F1
#
_cell.length_a   1.000
_cell.length_b   1.000
_cell.length_c   1.000
_cell.angle_alpha   90.00
_cell.angle_beta   90.00
_cell.angle_gamma   90.00
#
_symmetry.space_group_name_H-M   'P 1'
#
loop_
_entity.id
_entity.type
_entity.pdbx_description
1 polymer ?
#
loop_
_entity_poly.entity_id
_entity_poly.type
_entity_poly.pdbx_seq_one_letter_code
_entity_poly.pdbx_strand_id
1 'polypeptide(L)'
;MDPWRVWGALVRLGAYGGSLLAVGILWFRREQWVLSLLLVAGLVTVAGFLIQTLQIYGDLSGIPAVLTSAYGLSAGIRLLGLVSLAISRIPILLGSVLVLGSFALIGHGAAAGSLAMGLLVLHLGGAAFWIGGLVAILRNPVDPDRVRRFSDRATWIVPGLIMAGVGLGAVHIGIPVDLTPLYSQIAALKLGLVVALVGLGAHNKFRLVPALLKGTELALERLRSIVKAELLTLGVVLALTTLLVEQPPPSHAHHDGHHHHHRECQADMVMRTHQVQVKVIPCQPGANDIELRVMRDGILADHVQEVTLHFSMPQRDIAPIRRQTILTEPGVFTWSGQDLSQAGTWEIELSVLVSDFEEERGWIPLFL
;
A
#
# COMPACT_ATOMS: atom_id res chain seq x y z
N MET A 1 13.99 12.60 11.75
CA MET A 1 13.00 11.63 11.23
C MET A 1 11.86 11.57 12.22
N ASP A 2 10.63 11.78 11.75
CA ASP A 2 9.43 11.66 12.60
C ASP A 2 9.31 10.22 13.13
N PRO A 3 9.36 9.99 14.46
CA PRO A 3 9.25 8.66 15.06
C PRO A 3 8.01 7.90 14.58
N TRP A 4 6.92 8.61 14.27
CA TRP A 4 5.69 7.98 13.81
C TRP A 4 5.79 7.33 12.44
N ARG A 5 6.66 7.85 11.56
CA ARG A 5 6.92 7.24 10.25
C ARG A 5 7.62 5.89 10.39
N VAL A 6 8.62 5.81 11.26
CA VAL A 6 9.37 4.56 11.50
C VAL A 6 8.46 3.51 12.14
N TRP A 7 7.71 3.88 13.17
CA TRP A 7 6.78 2.97 13.83
C TRP A 7 5.65 2.51 12.89
N GLY A 8 5.09 3.42 12.09
CA GLY A 8 4.10 3.10 11.07
C GLY A 8 4.62 2.09 10.04
N ALA A 9 5.84 2.30 9.53
CA ALA A 9 6.48 1.39 8.59
C ALA A 9 6.69 -0.01 9.20
N LEU A 10 7.18 -0.09 10.44
CA LEU A 10 7.42 -1.36 11.13
C LEU A 10 6.12 -2.12 11.41
N VAL A 11 5.06 -1.43 11.83
CA VAL A 11 3.73 -2.02 12.06
C VAL A 11 3.15 -2.55 10.75
N ARG A 12 3.27 -1.78 9.64
CA ARG A 12 2.84 -2.23 8.31
C ARG A 12 3.63 -3.45 7.86
N LEU A 13 4.96 -3.43 8.01
CA LEU A 13 5.81 -4.57 7.67
C LEU A 13 5.42 -5.82 8.45
N GLY A 14 5.18 -5.69 9.76
CA GLY A 14 4.75 -6.78 10.62
C GLY A 14 3.36 -7.33 10.25
N ALA A 15 2.38 -6.45 10.06
CA ALA A 15 1.03 -6.85 9.68
C ALA A 15 1.01 -7.52 8.31
N TYR A 16 1.65 -6.90 7.32
CA TYR A 16 1.58 -7.32 5.92
C TYR A 16 2.46 -8.56 5.70
N GLY A 17 3.73 -8.49 6.12
CA GLY A 17 4.67 -9.60 6.01
C GLY A 17 4.25 -10.80 6.84
N GLY A 18 3.81 -10.59 8.08
CA GLY A 18 3.35 -11.67 8.97
C GLY A 18 2.10 -12.38 8.44
N SER A 19 1.12 -11.63 7.94
CA SER A 19 -0.10 -12.20 7.35
C SER A 19 0.19 -12.99 6.07
N LEU A 20 1.02 -12.45 5.17
CA LEU A 20 1.43 -13.13 3.93
C LEU A 20 2.20 -14.42 4.23
N LEU A 21 3.14 -14.35 5.17
CA LEU A 21 3.94 -15.49 5.59
C LEU A 21 3.05 -16.59 6.17
N ALA A 22 2.12 -16.24 7.06
CA ALA A 22 1.20 -17.20 7.68
C ALA A 22 0.29 -17.87 6.65
N VAL A 23 -0.34 -17.10 5.75
CA VAL A 23 -1.16 -17.64 4.65
C VAL A 23 -0.33 -18.59 3.78
N GLY A 24 0.85 -18.15 3.38
CA GLY A 24 1.76 -18.93 2.55
C GLY A 24 2.13 -20.28 3.18
N ILE A 25 2.57 -20.29 4.43
CA ILE A 25 2.96 -21.53 5.12
C ILE A 25 1.78 -22.49 5.20
N LEU A 26 0.58 -21.99 5.54
CA LEU A 26 -0.62 -22.81 5.69
C LEU A 26 -1.04 -23.53 4.40
N TRP A 27 -0.75 -22.97 3.22
CA TRP A 27 -1.00 -23.66 1.94
C TRP A 27 -0.12 -24.89 1.72
N PHE A 28 1.02 -25.00 2.39
CA PHE A 28 1.91 -26.16 2.28
C PHE A 28 1.81 -27.08 3.48
N ARG A 29 1.76 -26.53 4.69
CA ARG A 29 1.71 -27.32 5.92
C ARG A 29 1.16 -26.51 7.09
N ARG A 30 0.20 -27.11 7.81
CA ARG A 30 -0.26 -26.58 9.10
C ARG A 30 0.74 -27.01 10.18
N GLU A 31 1.44 -26.04 10.77
CA GLU A 31 2.38 -26.25 11.87
C GLU A 31 1.93 -25.44 13.10
N GLN A 32 2.20 -25.93 14.31
CA GLN A 32 1.69 -25.31 15.56
C GLN A 32 2.22 -23.87 15.75
N TRP A 33 3.48 -23.60 15.42
CA TRP A 33 4.09 -22.27 15.54
C TRP A 33 3.45 -21.24 14.60
N VAL A 34 2.74 -21.68 13.55
CA VAL A 34 2.00 -20.76 12.67
C VAL A 34 0.85 -20.09 13.43
N LEU A 35 0.32 -20.72 14.48
CA LEU A 35 -0.67 -20.07 15.36
C LEU A 35 -0.08 -18.86 16.07
N SER A 36 1.20 -18.93 16.48
CA SER A 36 1.91 -17.77 17.05
C SER A 36 2.09 -16.66 16.02
N LEU A 37 2.39 -16.99 14.75
CA LEU A 37 2.44 -16.00 13.67
C LEU A 37 1.08 -15.33 13.43
N LEU A 38 0.00 -16.12 13.40
CA LEU A 38 -1.36 -15.60 13.23
C LEU A 38 -1.74 -14.66 14.38
N LEU A 39 -1.40 -15.03 15.62
CA LEU A 39 -1.62 -14.19 16.79
C LEU A 39 -0.84 -12.87 16.68
N VAL A 40 0.45 -12.92 16.36
CA VAL A 40 1.28 -11.72 16.18
C VAL A 40 0.71 -10.84 15.07
N ALA A 41 0.34 -11.40 13.91
CA ALA A 41 -0.29 -10.65 12.82
C ALA A 41 -1.61 -9.99 13.26
N GLY A 42 -2.41 -10.68 14.09
CA GLY A 42 -3.63 -10.14 14.67
C GLY A 42 -3.36 -8.97 15.61
N LEU A 43 -2.43 -9.13 16.55
CA LEU A 43 -2.03 -8.09 17.49
C LEU A 43 -1.47 -6.85 16.77
N VAL A 44 -0.64 -7.04 15.74
CA VAL A 44 -0.11 -5.93 14.95
C VAL A 44 -1.21 -5.23 14.13
N THR A 45 -2.22 -5.97 13.67
CA THR A 45 -3.39 -5.37 13.00
C THR A 45 -4.21 -4.49 13.96
N VAL A 46 -4.43 -4.95 15.20
CA VAL A 46 -5.09 -4.16 16.24
C VAL A 46 -4.25 -2.93 16.62
N ALA A 47 -2.94 -3.10 16.80
CA ALA A 47 -2.04 -1.99 17.10
C ALA A 47 -2.06 -0.94 15.99
N GLY A 48 -2.03 -1.36 14.73
CA GLY A 48 -2.15 -0.45 13.58
C GLY A 48 -3.48 0.30 13.52
N PHE A 49 -4.58 -0.32 13.95
CA PHE A 49 -5.87 0.35 14.10
C PHE A 49 -5.86 1.42 15.19
N LEU A 50 -5.31 1.09 16.36
CA LEU A 50 -5.21 2.04 17.47
C LEU A 50 -4.29 3.21 17.13
N ILE A 51 -3.13 2.95 16.52
CA ILE A 51 -2.20 3.99 16.07
C ILE A 51 -2.87 4.91 15.04
N GLN A 52 -3.58 4.35 14.05
CA GLN A 52 -4.30 5.17 13.07
C GLN A 52 -5.36 6.06 13.74
N THR A 53 -6.04 5.55 14.76
CA THR A 53 -7.05 6.31 15.51
C THR A 53 -6.40 7.46 16.28
N LEU A 54 -5.34 7.17 17.03
CA LEU A 54 -4.57 8.17 17.78
C LEU A 54 -3.95 9.22 16.87
N GLN A 55 -3.48 8.84 15.68
CA GLN A 55 -2.89 9.77 14.71
C GLN A 55 -3.92 10.74 14.12
N ILE A 56 -5.17 10.31 13.91
CA ILE A 56 -6.22 11.17 13.35
C ILE A 56 -6.84 12.04 14.44
N TYR A 57 -7.18 11.46 15.60
CA TYR A 57 -8.02 12.11 16.61
C TYR A 57 -7.24 12.61 17.84
N GLY A 58 -5.99 12.20 18.02
CA GLY A 58 -5.20 12.51 19.23
C GLY A 58 -5.58 11.67 20.45
N ASP A 59 -6.71 10.96 20.41
CA ASP A 59 -7.21 10.10 21.48
C ASP A 59 -7.96 8.85 20.94
N LEU A 60 -8.58 8.09 21.84
CA LEU A 60 -9.36 6.89 21.49
C LEU A 60 -10.85 7.17 21.27
N SER A 61 -11.30 8.42 21.35
CA SER A 61 -12.71 8.78 21.12
C SER A 61 -13.12 8.55 19.66
N GLY A 62 -12.16 8.61 18.73
CA GLY A 62 -12.36 8.36 17.30
C GLY A 62 -12.59 6.89 16.91
N ILE A 63 -12.54 5.93 17.84
CA ILE A 63 -12.72 4.49 17.52
C ILE A 63 -14.01 4.22 16.71
N PRO A 64 -15.19 4.75 17.07
CA PRO A 64 -16.41 4.51 16.30
C PRO A 64 -16.31 4.99 14.85
N ALA A 65 -15.68 6.14 14.62
CA ALA A 65 -15.47 6.69 13.28
C ALA A 65 -14.45 5.88 12.46
N VAL A 66 -13.37 5.40 13.10
CA VAL A 66 -12.38 4.56 12.40
C VAL A 66 -12.96 3.17 12.11
N LEU A 67 -13.79 2.60 12.97
CA LEU A 67 -14.45 1.31 12.75
C LEU A 67 -15.32 1.28 11.49
N THR A 68 -16.02 2.37 11.19
CA THR A 68 -16.89 2.50 10.00
C THR A 68 -16.13 2.92 8.74
N SER A 69 -14.86 3.32 8.87
CA SER A 69 -14.00 3.66 7.74
C SER A 69 -13.56 2.42 6.93
N ALA A 70 -13.06 2.64 5.71
CA ALA A 70 -12.45 1.58 4.90
C ALA A 70 -11.27 0.89 5.61
N TYR A 71 -10.52 1.65 6.42
CA TYR A 71 -9.43 1.10 7.23
C TYR A 71 -9.94 0.15 8.32
N GLY A 72 -11.00 0.54 9.03
CA GLY A 72 -11.66 -0.31 10.04
C GLY A 72 -12.24 -1.59 9.43
N LEU A 73 -12.93 -1.47 8.29
CA LEU A 73 -13.45 -2.62 7.55
C LEU A 73 -12.34 -3.57 7.11
N SER A 74 -11.25 -3.05 6.54
CA SER A 74 -10.07 -3.83 6.17
C SER A 74 -9.48 -4.58 7.37
N ALA A 75 -9.28 -3.89 8.50
CA ALA A 75 -8.76 -4.49 9.72
C ALA A 75 -9.69 -5.60 10.24
N GLY A 76 -11.01 -5.37 10.25
CA GLY A 76 -12.01 -6.34 10.67
C GLY A 76 -12.02 -7.60 9.81
N ILE A 77 -12.03 -7.45 8.47
CA ILE A 77 -11.95 -8.57 7.52
C ILE A 77 -10.65 -9.35 7.71
N ARG A 78 -9.53 -8.66 7.91
CA ARG A 78 -8.23 -9.31 8.14
C ARG A 78 -8.23 -10.13 9.42
N LEU A 79 -8.73 -9.58 10.52
CA LEU A 79 -8.84 -10.30 11.80
C LEU A 79 -9.76 -11.52 11.67
N LEU A 80 -10.91 -11.38 11.01
CA LEU A 80 -11.80 -12.51 10.71
C LEU A 80 -11.07 -13.60 9.91
N GLY A 81 -10.29 -13.20 8.90
CA GLY A 81 -9.46 -14.09 8.11
C GLY A 81 -8.39 -14.81 8.95
N LEU A 82 -7.68 -14.09 9.80
CA LEU A 82 -6.65 -14.66 10.69
C LEU A 82 -7.24 -15.65 11.71
N VAL A 83 -8.39 -15.33 12.31
CA VAL A 83 -9.12 -16.24 13.21
C VAL A 83 -9.59 -17.47 12.43
N SER A 84 -10.12 -17.28 11.22
CA SER A 84 -10.54 -18.38 10.35
C SER A 84 -9.37 -19.33 10.04
N LEU A 85 -8.18 -18.78 9.77
CA LEU A 85 -6.96 -19.58 9.56
C LEU A 85 -6.52 -20.34 10.81
N ALA A 86 -6.74 -19.79 12.00
CA ALA A 86 -6.39 -20.42 13.28
C ALA A 86 -7.30 -21.63 13.59
N ILE A 87 -8.54 -21.65 13.08
CA ILE A 87 -9.50 -22.74 13.28
C ILE A 87 -9.31 -23.83 12.23
N SER A 88 -8.94 -25.04 12.64
CA SER A 88 -8.60 -26.14 11.71
C SER A 88 -9.75 -26.68 10.87
N ARG A 89 -10.99 -26.48 11.32
CA ARG A 89 -12.21 -26.90 10.62
C ARG A 89 -12.60 -25.96 9.48
N ILE A 90 -12.10 -24.72 9.48
CA ILE A 90 -12.44 -23.75 8.44
C ILE A 90 -11.47 -23.94 7.27
N PRO A 91 -11.95 -23.93 6.00
CA PRO A 91 -11.08 -24.04 4.84
C PRO A 91 -10.02 -22.94 4.83
N ILE A 92 -8.75 -23.32 4.68
CA ILE A 92 -7.62 -22.38 4.62
C ILE A 92 -7.83 -21.35 3.50
N LEU A 93 -8.46 -21.76 2.39
CA LEU A 93 -8.78 -20.87 1.28
C LEU A 93 -9.67 -19.69 1.72
N LEU A 94 -10.69 -19.92 2.54
CA LEU A 94 -11.60 -18.86 3.01
C LEU A 94 -10.82 -17.82 3.83
N GLY A 95 -10.06 -18.27 4.82
CA GLY A 95 -9.22 -17.38 5.63
C GLY A 95 -8.17 -16.64 4.79
N SER A 96 -7.61 -17.31 3.78
CA SER A 96 -6.64 -16.70 2.86
C SER A 96 -7.28 -15.59 2.02
N VAL A 97 -8.46 -15.84 1.47
CA VAL A 97 -9.20 -14.83 0.68
C VAL A 97 -9.54 -13.62 1.53
N LEU A 98 -10.01 -13.82 2.77
CA LEU A 98 -10.30 -12.73 3.70
C LEU A 98 -9.04 -11.91 4.01
N VAL A 99 -7.93 -12.57 4.37
CA VAL A 99 -6.68 -11.87 4.69
C VAL A 99 -6.14 -11.10 3.48
N LEU A 100 -6.02 -11.76 2.32
CA LEU A 100 -5.45 -11.13 1.12
C LEU A 100 -6.37 -10.04 0.55
N GLY A 101 -7.68 -10.29 0.53
CA GLY A 101 -8.70 -9.33 0.09
C GLY A 101 -8.77 -8.09 0.97
N SER A 102 -8.47 -8.21 2.27
CA SER A 102 -8.45 -7.05 3.17
C SER A 102 -7.51 -5.94 2.70
N PHE A 103 -6.37 -6.29 2.10
CA PHE A 103 -5.38 -5.33 1.62
C PHE A 103 -5.86 -4.55 0.39
N ALA A 104 -6.80 -5.10 -0.38
CA ALA A 104 -7.34 -4.43 -1.55
C ALA A 104 -8.32 -3.31 -1.21
N LEU A 105 -8.82 -3.26 0.04
CA LEU A 105 -9.77 -2.24 0.50
C LEU A 105 -9.10 -0.95 0.98
N ILE A 106 -7.78 -0.91 1.03
CA ILE A 106 -6.99 0.23 1.52
C ILE A 106 -5.80 0.50 0.60
N GLY A 107 -5.36 1.75 0.52
CA GLY A 107 -4.20 2.15 -0.28
C GLY A 107 -4.48 2.36 -1.77
N HIS A 108 -3.41 2.54 -2.55
CA HIS A 108 -3.48 2.95 -3.96
C HIS A 108 -4.30 2.01 -4.85
N GLY A 109 -4.28 0.70 -4.57
CA GLY A 109 -5.06 -0.27 -5.33
C GLY A 109 -6.57 -0.09 -5.20
N ALA A 110 -7.06 0.37 -4.03
CA ALA A 110 -8.48 0.69 -3.84
C ALA A 110 -8.87 1.95 -4.62
N ALA A 111 -8.01 2.97 -4.61
CA ALA A 111 -8.23 4.23 -5.30
C ALA A 111 -8.16 4.10 -6.84
N ALA A 112 -7.35 3.16 -7.34
CA ALA A 112 -7.18 2.91 -8.77
C ALA A 112 -8.25 1.99 -9.40
N GLY A 113 -9.27 1.58 -8.63
CA GLY A 113 -10.42 0.83 -9.11
C GLY A 113 -10.30 -0.69 -9.03
N SER A 114 -11.40 -1.38 -9.39
CA SER A 114 -11.58 -2.83 -9.15
C SER A 114 -10.55 -3.72 -9.86
N LEU A 115 -10.04 -3.28 -11.02
CA LEU A 115 -8.95 -3.99 -11.71
C LEU A 115 -7.67 -3.98 -10.86
N ALA A 116 -7.26 -2.82 -10.36
CA ALA A 116 -6.07 -2.69 -9.51
C ALA A 116 -6.22 -3.48 -8.21
N MET A 117 -7.41 -3.48 -7.61
CA MET A 117 -7.75 -4.34 -6.46
C MET A 117 -7.55 -5.82 -6.79
N GLY A 118 -8.08 -6.29 -7.92
CA GLY A 118 -7.94 -7.69 -8.35
C GLY A 118 -6.48 -8.07 -8.62
N LEU A 119 -5.74 -7.22 -9.33
CA LEU A 119 -4.31 -7.42 -9.59
C LEU A 119 -3.51 -7.47 -8.28
N LEU A 120 -3.84 -6.62 -7.30
CA LEU A 120 -3.20 -6.63 -5.99
C LEU A 120 -3.45 -7.95 -5.26
N VAL A 121 -4.69 -8.45 -5.22
CA VAL A 121 -4.98 -9.75 -4.57
C VAL A 121 -4.24 -10.90 -5.25
N LEU A 122 -4.20 -10.93 -6.59
CA LEU A 122 -3.43 -11.94 -7.35
C LEU A 122 -1.93 -11.84 -7.05
N HIS A 123 -1.39 -10.63 -7.01
CA HIS A 123 0.02 -10.39 -6.70
C HIS A 123 0.36 -10.84 -5.28
N LEU A 124 -0.47 -10.49 -4.28
CA LEU A 124 -0.28 -10.92 -2.90
C LEU A 124 -0.42 -12.43 -2.73
N GLY A 125 -1.36 -13.06 -3.44
CA GLY A 125 -1.53 -14.52 -3.46
C GLY A 125 -0.30 -15.23 -4.03
N GLY A 126 0.22 -14.75 -5.16
CA GLY A 126 1.46 -15.29 -5.74
C GLY A 126 2.67 -15.12 -4.81
N ALA A 127 2.79 -13.96 -4.14
CA ALA A 127 3.84 -13.70 -3.17
C ALA A 127 3.74 -14.63 -1.94
N ALA A 128 2.53 -14.80 -1.40
CA ALA A 128 2.28 -15.74 -0.29
C ALA A 128 2.63 -17.18 -0.68
N PHE A 129 2.25 -17.62 -1.88
CA PHE A 129 2.64 -18.93 -2.41
C PHE A 129 4.16 -19.09 -2.47
N TRP A 130 4.87 -18.09 -3.02
CA TRP A 130 6.32 -18.14 -3.18
C TRP A 130 7.01 -18.21 -1.81
N ILE A 131 6.71 -17.27 -0.90
CA ILE A 131 7.30 -17.24 0.45
C ILE A 131 7.01 -18.54 1.21
N GLY A 132 5.75 -18.97 1.25
CA GLY A 132 5.34 -20.18 1.95
C GLY A 132 6.03 -21.44 1.44
N GLY A 133 6.17 -21.56 0.12
CA GLY A 133 6.84 -22.69 -0.50
C GLY A 133 8.33 -22.73 -0.18
N LEU A 134 9.02 -21.59 -0.21
CA LEU A 134 10.42 -21.50 0.19
C LEU A 134 10.63 -21.87 1.66
N VAL A 135 9.77 -21.37 2.56
CA VAL A 135 9.81 -21.76 3.97
C VAL A 135 9.59 -23.26 4.13
N ALA A 136 8.64 -23.85 3.39
CA ALA A 136 8.38 -25.28 3.42
C ALA A 136 9.57 -26.14 2.92
N ILE A 137 10.39 -25.61 1.99
CA ILE A 137 11.62 -26.27 1.50
C ILE A 137 12.76 -26.22 2.53
N LEU A 138 12.81 -25.20 3.39
CA LEU A 138 13.83 -25.12 4.44
C LEU A 138 13.56 -26.03 5.65
N ARG A 139 12.35 -26.60 5.76
CA ARG A 139 11.96 -27.46 6.88
C ARG A 139 12.47 -28.89 6.70
N ASN A 140 12.95 -29.49 7.80
CA ASN A 140 13.40 -30.87 7.84
C ASN A 140 12.27 -31.83 8.28
N PRO A 141 12.25 -33.09 7.79
CA PRO A 141 13.00 -33.56 6.61
C PRO A 141 12.45 -32.92 5.32
N VAL A 142 13.34 -32.68 4.35
CA VAL A 142 12.91 -32.20 3.02
C VAL A 142 12.43 -33.39 2.22
N ASP A 143 11.18 -33.32 1.80
CA ASP A 143 10.53 -34.27 0.89
C ASP A 143 10.79 -33.83 -0.56
N PRO A 144 11.59 -34.57 -1.37
CA PRO A 144 11.85 -34.22 -2.76
C PRO A 144 10.58 -34.12 -3.62
N ASP A 145 9.54 -34.90 -3.32
CA ASP A 145 8.26 -34.80 -4.02
C ASP A 145 7.53 -33.49 -3.71
N ARG A 146 7.68 -32.97 -2.48
CA ARG A 146 7.17 -31.63 -2.12
C ARG A 146 7.90 -30.54 -2.91
N VAL A 147 9.22 -30.65 -3.04
CA VAL A 147 10.02 -29.71 -3.86
C VAL A 147 9.55 -29.74 -5.32
N ARG A 148 9.33 -30.94 -5.87
CA ARG A 148 8.78 -31.12 -7.23
C ARG A 148 7.40 -30.45 -7.38
N ARG A 149 6.44 -30.79 -6.51
CA ARG A 149 5.08 -30.20 -6.55
C ARG A 149 5.08 -28.68 -6.43
N PHE A 150 5.95 -28.12 -5.57
CA PHE A 150 6.13 -26.67 -5.49
C PHE A 150 6.65 -26.10 -6.81
N SER A 151 7.73 -26.69 -7.36
CA SER A 151 8.34 -26.25 -8.62
C SER A 151 7.37 -26.35 -9.81
N ASP A 152 6.51 -27.37 -9.85
CA ASP A 152 5.52 -27.56 -10.90
C ASP A 152 4.46 -26.46 -10.86
N ARG A 153 3.89 -26.18 -9.68
CA ARG A 153 2.92 -25.09 -9.48
C ARG A 153 3.53 -23.71 -9.72
N ALA A 154 4.78 -23.50 -9.29
CA ALA A 154 5.51 -22.25 -9.47
C ALA A 154 5.65 -21.87 -10.96
N THR A 155 5.69 -22.85 -11.86
CA THR A 155 5.73 -22.65 -13.32
C THR A 155 4.59 -21.76 -13.83
N TRP A 156 3.42 -21.81 -13.19
CA TRP A 156 2.25 -21.02 -13.59
C TRP A 156 2.01 -19.83 -12.65
N ILE A 157 2.24 -20.02 -11.35
CA ILE A 157 1.96 -18.99 -10.34
C ILE A 157 2.97 -17.83 -10.43
N VAL A 158 4.26 -18.11 -10.66
CA VAL A 158 5.29 -17.06 -10.73
C VAL A 158 5.09 -16.12 -11.94
N PRO A 159 4.82 -16.62 -13.17
CA PRO A 159 4.44 -15.73 -14.27
C PRO A 159 3.17 -14.92 -13.98
N GLY A 160 2.13 -15.53 -13.40
CA GLY A 160 0.90 -14.83 -13.00
C GLY A 160 1.16 -13.70 -12.00
N LEU A 161 1.99 -13.96 -10.99
CA LEU A 161 2.47 -12.98 -10.02
C LEU A 161 3.17 -11.79 -10.69
N ILE A 162 4.07 -12.08 -11.64
CA ILE A 162 4.84 -11.06 -12.37
C ILE A 162 3.89 -10.23 -13.23
N MET A 163 2.99 -10.85 -13.99
CA MET A 163 1.99 -10.13 -14.79
C MET A 163 1.11 -9.22 -13.94
N ALA A 164 0.67 -9.69 -12.77
CA ALA A 164 -0.10 -8.88 -11.84
C ALA A 164 0.73 -7.69 -11.30
N GLY A 165 2.01 -7.90 -10.99
CA GLY A 165 2.91 -6.85 -10.54
C GLY A 165 3.21 -5.80 -11.62
N VAL A 166 3.44 -6.24 -12.86
CA VAL A 166 3.63 -5.34 -14.02
C VAL A 166 2.35 -4.54 -14.29
N GLY A 167 1.18 -5.18 -14.22
CA GLY A 167 -0.10 -4.49 -14.35
C GLY A 167 -0.31 -3.41 -13.30
N LEU A 168 0.01 -3.69 -12.03
CA LEU A 168 -0.01 -2.68 -10.95
C LEU A 168 1.01 -1.55 -11.22
N GLY A 169 2.20 -1.88 -11.71
CA GLY A 169 3.20 -0.89 -12.09
C GLY A 169 2.70 0.04 -13.19
N ALA A 170 2.05 -0.50 -14.22
CA ALA A 170 1.44 0.28 -15.29
C ALA A 170 0.33 1.21 -14.78
N VAL A 171 -0.49 0.72 -13.84
CA VAL A 171 -1.56 1.52 -13.22
C VAL A 171 -0.99 2.66 -12.37
N HIS A 172 0.07 2.43 -11.59
CA HIS A 172 0.59 3.43 -10.64
C HIS A 172 1.65 4.38 -11.22
N ILE A 173 2.45 3.92 -12.19
CA ILE A 173 3.52 4.73 -12.80
C ILE A 173 3.02 5.40 -14.09
N GLY A 174 2.06 4.78 -14.79
CA GLY A 174 1.60 5.23 -16.09
C GLY A 174 2.52 4.82 -17.24
N ILE A 175 2.07 5.16 -18.46
CA ILE A 175 2.82 5.01 -19.71
C ILE A 175 2.74 6.36 -20.45
N PRO A 176 3.87 6.96 -20.86
CA PRO A 176 5.25 6.48 -20.73
C PRO A 176 5.75 6.44 -19.28
N VAL A 177 6.75 5.60 -19.02
CA VAL A 177 7.34 5.44 -17.68
C VAL A 177 8.25 6.62 -17.37
N ASP A 178 7.91 7.39 -16.34
CA ASP A 178 8.80 8.39 -15.75
C ASP A 178 9.51 7.84 -14.51
N LEU A 179 10.84 7.89 -14.50
CA LEU A 179 11.71 7.46 -13.40
C LEU A 179 12.15 8.62 -12.49
N THR A 180 11.73 9.84 -12.78
CA THR A 180 12.03 11.02 -11.95
C THR A 180 11.43 10.89 -10.54
N PRO A 181 10.17 10.46 -10.35
CA PRO A 181 9.58 10.32 -9.03
C PRO A 181 10.26 9.22 -8.19
N LEU A 182 10.45 9.48 -6.89
CA LEU A 182 11.02 8.50 -5.96
C LEU A 182 10.25 7.17 -5.95
N TYR A 183 8.91 7.24 -6.09
CA TYR A 183 8.06 6.07 -6.23
C TYR A 183 8.53 5.16 -7.36
N SER A 184 8.75 5.71 -8.55
CA SER A 184 9.19 4.98 -9.74
C SER A 184 10.58 4.38 -9.56
N GLN A 185 11.49 5.08 -8.89
CA GLN A 185 12.84 4.58 -8.62
C GLN A 185 12.82 3.38 -7.67
N ILE A 186 12.05 3.46 -6.58
CA ILE A 186 11.88 2.34 -5.64
C ILE A 186 11.19 1.16 -6.34
N ALA A 187 10.19 1.43 -7.18
CA ALA A 187 9.51 0.39 -7.95
C ALA A 187 10.46 -0.29 -8.95
N ALA A 188 11.33 0.47 -9.63
CA ALA A 188 12.35 -0.07 -10.54
C ALA A 188 13.39 -0.93 -9.80
N LEU A 189 13.86 -0.49 -8.62
CA LEU A 189 14.74 -1.29 -7.76
C LEU A 189 14.06 -2.60 -7.35
N LYS A 190 12.80 -2.53 -6.90
CA LYS A 190 11.99 -3.70 -6.54
C LYS A 190 11.86 -4.65 -7.73
N LEU A 191 11.61 -4.15 -8.93
CA LEU A 191 11.52 -4.96 -10.14
C LEU A 191 12.86 -5.65 -10.46
N GLY A 192 13.99 -4.94 -10.34
CA GLY A 192 15.32 -5.52 -10.52
C GLY A 192 15.59 -6.68 -9.56
N LEU A 193 15.23 -6.53 -8.28
CA LEU A 193 15.32 -7.62 -7.29
C LEU A 193 14.42 -8.81 -7.64
N VAL A 194 13.22 -8.56 -8.14
CA VAL A 194 12.30 -9.62 -8.61
C VAL A 194 12.87 -10.35 -9.81
N VAL A 195 13.50 -9.66 -10.76
CA VAL A 195 14.18 -10.29 -11.91
C VAL A 195 15.33 -11.19 -11.42
N ALA A 196 16.13 -10.72 -10.47
CA ALA A 196 17.18 -11.54 -9.85
C ALA A 196 16.61 -12.80 -9.16
N LEU A 197 15.51 -12.65 -8.41
CA LEU A 197 14.79 -13.76 -7.77
C LEU A 197 14.27 -14.78 -8.79
N VAL A 198 13.72 -14.33 -9.91
CA VAL A 198 13.27 -15.23 -10.99
C VAL A 198 14.46 -15.98 -11.59
N GLY A 199 15.62 -15.33 -11.74
CA GLY A 199 16.86 -15.97 -12.17
C GLY A 199 17.32 -17.08 -11.21
N LEU A 200 17.31 -16.81 -9.90
CA LEU A 200 17.60 -17.82 -8.87
C LEU A 200 16.59 -18.98 -8.90
N GLY A 201 15.30 -18.66 -9.01
CA GLY A 201 14.23 -19.64 -9.12
C GLY A 201 14.34 -20.52 -10.36
N ALA A 202 14.76 -19.94 -11.50
CA ALA A 202 15.04 -20.67 -12.73
C ALA A 202 16.26 -21.59 -12.57
N HIS A 203 17.35 -21.12 -11.94
CA HIS A 203 18.50 -21.96 -11.61
C HIS A 203 18.10 -23.14 -10.72
N ASN A 204 17.32 -22.88 -9.68
CA ASN A 204 16.76 -23.91 -8.80
C ASN A 204 15.94 -24.93 -9.60
N LYS A 205 14.98 -24.47 -10.40
CA LYS A 205 14.07 -25.33 -11.19
C LYS A 205 14.79 -26.18 -12.22
N PHE A 206 15.73 -25.63 -12.98
CA PHE A 206 16.33 -26.32 -14.12
C PHE A 206 17.62 -27.07 -13.79
N ARG A 207 18.29 -26.74 -12.67
CA ARG A 207 19.55 -27.40 -12.28
C ARG A 207 19.42 -28.16 -10.97
N LEU A 208 19.02 -27.50 -9.89
CA LEU A 208 19.09 -28.10 -8.55
C LEU A 208 17.94 -29.06 -8.26
N VAL A 209 16.71 -28.75 -8.67
CA VAL A 209 15.56 -29.66 -8.48
C VAL A 209 15.76 -30.99 -9.22
N PRO A 210 16.18 -31.04 -10.51
CA PRO A 210 16.49 -32.30 -11.16
C PRO A 210 17.64 -33.08 -10.51
N ALA A 211 18.69 -32.39 -10.05
CA ALA A 211 19.82 -33.02 -9.35
C ALA A 211 19.41 -33.60 -7.99
N LEU A 212 18.55 -32.89 -7.25
CA LEU A 212 17.95 -33.36 -6.00
C LEU A 212 17.12 -34.62 -6.21
N LEU A 213 16.28 -34.64 -7.26
CA LEU A 213 15.45 -35.81 -7.59
C LEU A 213 16.27 -37.04 -8.02
N LYS A 214 17.52 -36.83 -8.48
CA LYS A 214 18.50 -37.90 -8.75
C LYS A 214 19.26 -38.35 -7.50
N GLY A 215 18.93 -37.84 -6.31
CA GLY A 215 19.57 -38.23 -5.05
C GLY A 215 20.92 -37.57 -4.76
N THR A 216 21.24 -36.44 -5.43
CA THR A 216 22.50 -35.72 -5.16
C THR A 216 22.40 -34.93 -3.86
N GLU A 217 23.09 -35.35 -2.80
CA GLU A 217 23.04 -34.68 -1.48
C GLU A 217 23.48 -33.21 -1.53
N LEU A 218 24.59 -32.93 -2.24
CA LEU A 218 25.10 -31.56 -2.44
C LEU A 218 24.08 -30.63 -3.11
N ALA A 219 23.16 -31.17 -3.91
CA ALA A 219 22.10 -30.37 -4.54
C ALA A 219 21.10 -29.83 -3.52
N LEU A 220 20.81 -30.59 -2.46
CA LEU A 220 19.92 -30.16 -1.38
C LEU A 220 20.54 -29.01 -0.58
N GLU A 221 21.83 -29.12 -0.24
CA GLU A 221 22.55 -28.08 0.50
C GLU A 221 22.61 -26.76 -0.28
N ARG A 222 22.97 -26.84 -1.57
CA ARG A 222 22.98 -25.69 -2.47
C ARG A 222 21.58 -25.09 -2.64
N LEU A 223 20.56 -25.92 -2.82
CA LEU A 223 19.18 -25.48 -2.93
C LEU A 223 18.77 -24.69 -1.68
N ARG A 224 19.05 -25.21 -0.48
CA ARG A 224 18.73 -24.51 0.78
C ARG A 224 19.48 -23.19 0.91
N SER A 225 20.74 -23.14 0.51
CA SER A 225 21.53 -21.90 0.55
C SER A 225 20.92 -20.82 -0.36
N ILE A 226 20.55 -21.20 -1.59
CA ILE A 226 19.88 -20.28 -2.53
C ILE A 226 18.50 -19.88 -2.01
N VAL A 227 17.71 -20.82 -1.50
CA VAL A 227 16.38 -20.53 -0.94
C VAL A 227 16.46 -19.55 0.23
N LYS A 228 17.50 -19.62 1.08
CA LYS A 228 17.74 -18.62 2.13
C LYS A 228 18.02 -17.24 1.53
N ALA A 229 18.85 -17.16 0.49
CA ALA A 229 19.11 -15.90 -0.23
C ALA A 229 17.84 -15.34 -0.91
N GLU A 230 16.99 -16.22 -1.47
CA GLU A 230 15.70 -15.84 -2.05
C GLU A 230 14.77 -15.25 -0.97
N LEU A 231 14.65 -15.89 0.19
CA LEU A 231 13.85 -15.38 1.31
C LEU A 231 14.36 -14.04 1.85
N LEU A 232 15.68 -13.87 1.97
CA LEU A 232 16.28 -12.59 2.38
C LEU A 232 15.96 -11.48 1.37
N THR A 233 16.09 -11.77 0.08
CA THR A 233 15.78 -10.82 -1.00
C THR A 233 14.29 -10.48 -1.05
N LEU A 234 13.40 -11.46 -0.83
CA LEU A 234 11.96 -11.23 -0.68
C LEU A 234 11.65 -10.35 0.54
N GLY A 235 12.39 -10.50 1.64
CA GLY A 235 12.30 -9.61 2.81
C GLY A 235 12.63 -8.17 2.45
N VAL A 236 13.70 -7.94 1.67
CA VAL A 236 14.05 -6.61 1.15
C VAL A 236 12.96 -6.06 0.22
N VAL A 237 12.41 -6.88 -0.67
CA VAL A 237 11.29 -6.51 -1.56
C VAL A 237 10.06 -6.07 -0.76
N LEU A 238 9.74 -6.77 0.34
CA LEU A 238 8.65 -6.38 1.24
C LEU A 238 8.94 -5.06 1.96
N ALA A 239 10.18 -4.84 2.42
CA ALA A 239 10.58 -3.57 3.04
C ALA A 239 10.53 -2.39 2.05
N LEU A 240 10.94 -2.57 0.79
CA LEU A 240 10.75 -1.55 -0.24
C LEU A 240 9.26 -1.29 -0.50
N THR A 241 8.42 -2.32 -0.40
CA THR A 241 6.97 -2.17 -0.58
C THR A 241 6.35 -1.33 0.53
N THR A 242 6.84 -1.39 1.78
CA THR A 242 6.32 -0.50 2.83
C THR A 242 6.63 0.96 2.55
N LEU A 243 7.80 1.25 1.96
CA LEU A 243 8.15 2.60 1.52
C LEU A 243 7.26 3.08 0.37
N LEU A 244 6.98 2.22 -0.61
CA LEU A 244 6.08 2.55 -1.72
C LEU A 244 4.66 2.91 -1.26
N VAL A 245 4.14 2.23 -0.23
CA VAL A 245 2.79 2.51 0.31
C VAL A 245 2.73 3.87 1.04
N GLU A 246 3.86 4.46 1.40
CA GLU A 246 3.92 5.81 1.97
C GLU A 246 4.06 6.91 0.92
N GLN A 247 4.37 6.58 -0.32
CA GLN A 247 4.60 7.55 -1.39
C GLN A 247 3.37 7.62 -2.31
N PRO A 248 2.88 8.81 -2.68
CA PRO A 248 1.83 8.93 -3.69
C PRO A 248 2.35 8.43 -5.07
N PRO A 249 1.52 7.69 -5.84
CA PRO A 249 1.91 7.15 -7.13
C PRO A 249 1.97 8.26 -8.21
N PRO A 250 2.95 8.21 -9.14
CA PRO A 250 3.15 9.22 -10.18
C PRO A 250 1.98 9.45 -11.12
N SER A 251 1.21 8.39 -11.43
CA SER A 251 0.06 8.46 -12.34
C SER A 251 -1.06 9.36 -11.83
N HIS A 252 -0.99 9.81 -10.58
CA HIS A 252 -1.90 10.79 -10.00
C HIS A 252 -1.31 12.21 -10.17
N ALA A 253 0.01 12.36 -9.99
CA ALA A 253 0.71 13.65 -10.13
C ALA A 253 0.90 14.16 -11.58
N HIS A 254 1.04 13.29 -12.59
CA HIS A 254 1.25 13.70 -13.99
C HIS A 254 -0.05 13.69 -14.79
N HIS A 255 -0.85 14.75 -14.65
CA HIS A 255 -1.94 15.06 -15.58
C HIS A 255 -1.66 16.34 -16.38
N ASP A 256 -0.55 16.34 -17.13
CA ASP A 256 -0.38 17.24 -18.27
C ASP A 256 -0.90 16.55 -19.54
N GLY A 257 -2.04 17.02 -20.05
CA GLY A 257 -2.31 17.05 -21.50
C GLY A 257 -3.10 15.92 -22.16
N HIS A 258 -3.56 14.87 -21.46
CA HIS A 258 -4.46 13.88 -22.07
C HIS A 258 -5.80 13.76 -21.34
N HIS A 259 -6.84 14.26 -22.02
CA HIS A 259 -8.25 14.19 -21.64
C HIS A 259 -8.72 12.73 -21.51
N HIS A 260 -8.43 12.10 -20.37
CA HIS A 260 -9.25 11.04 -19.84
C HIS A 260 -10.24 11.68 -18.88
N HIS A 261 -11.54 11.39 -19.04
CA HIS A 261 -12.66 11.89 -18.24
C HIS A 261 -12.58 11.52 -16.74
N HIS A 262 -11.52 11.93 -16.05
CA HIS A 262 -11.50 11.96 -14.60
C HIS A 262 -12.39 13.13 -14.17
N ARG A 263 -13.26 12.90 -13.18
CA ARG A 263 -14.06 13.98 -12.62
C ARG A 263 -13.09 14.97 -11.98
N GLU A 264 -13.08 16.19 -12.46
CA GLU A 264 -12.36 17.27 -11.79
C GLU A 264 -13.39 18.08 -11.02
N CYS A 265 -13.10 18.37 -9.76
CA CYS A 265 -13.85 19.37 -9.02
C CYS A 265 -12.96 20.58 -8.82
N GLN A 266 -13.50 21.72 -9.22
CA GLN A 266 -12.86 23.00 -9.04
C GLN A 266 -13.78 23.87 -8.18
N ALA A 267 -13.17 24.53 -7.21
CA ALA A 267 -13.84 25.50 -6.37
C ALA A 267 -12.93 26.71 -6.23
N ASP A 268 -13.51 27.88 -6.41
CA ASP A 268 -12.81 29.13 -6.16
C ASP A 268 -13.22 29.66 -4.80
N MET A 269 -12.25 30.14 -4.04
CA MET A 269 -12.45 30.72 -2.73
C MET A 269 -11.84 32.10 -2.69
N VAL A 270 -12.62 33.07 -2.23
CA VAL A 270 -12.14 34.44 -2.04
C VAL A 270 -11.86 34.64 -0.56
N MET A 271 -10.61 34.94 -0.23
CA MET A 271 -10.16 35.34 1.11
C MET A 271 -10.15 36.88 1.24
N ARG A 272 -9.45 37.43 2.24
CA ARG A 272 -9.40 38.89 2.43
C ARG A 272 -8.60 39.58 1.34
N THR A 273 -7.42 39.04 1.02
CA THR A 273 -6.54 39.66 0.00
C THR A 273 -6.20 38.72 -1.14
N HIS A 274 -6.43 37.41 -0.96
CA HIS A 274 -6.11 36.38 -1.94
C HIS A 274 -7.37 35.69 -2.47
N GLN A 275 -7.30 35.20 -3.69
CA GLN A 275 -8.23 34.23 -4.26
C GLN A 275 -7.50 32.91 -4.39
N VAL A 276 -8.09 31.83 -3.91
CA VAL A 276 -7.53 30.49 -4.00
C VAL A 276 -8.42 29.65 -4.89
N GLN A 277 -7.87 29.21 -6.01
CA GLN A 277 -8.49 28.20 -6.83
C GLN A 277 -8.04 26.83 -6.36
N VAL A 278 -9.00 26.02 -5.91
CA VAL A 278 -8.80 24.66 -5.44
C VAL A 278 -9.23 23.70 -6.53
N LYS A 279 -8.30 22.89 -7.01
CA LYS A 279 -8.53 21.87 -8.02
C LYS A 279 -8.27 20.50 -7.40
N VAL A 280 -9.26 19.62 -7.45
CA VAL A 280 -9.18 18.26 -6.89
C VAL A 280 -9.39 17.23 -8.00
N ILE A 281 -8.43 16.32 -8.15
CA ILE A 281 -8.43 15.27 -9.16
C ILE A 281 -8.16 13.92 -8.48
N PRO A 282 -8.94 12.85 -8.75
CA PRO A 282 -10.09 12.77 -9.65
C PRO A 282 -11.43 13.04 -8.94
N CYS A 283 -11.43 13.87 -7.89
CA CYS A 283 -12.61 14.25 -7.10
C CYS A 283 -13.53 13.06 -6.78
N GLN A 284 -12.93 12.05 -6.13
CA GLN A 284 -13.65 10.85 -5.72
C GLN A 284 -13.23 10.43 -4.31
N PRO A 285 -14.01 9.58 -3.62
CA PRO A 285 -13.60 9.01 -2.35
C PRO A 285 -12.29 8.22 -2.50
N GLY A 286 -11.25 8.59 -1.74
CA GLY A 286 -9.94 7.94 -1.75
C GLY A 286 -8.79 8.89 -2.06
N ALA A 287 -7.86 8.42 -2.90
CA ALA A 287 -6.69 9.21 -3.28
C ALA A 287 -7.10 10.35 -4.20
N ASN A 288 -6.70 11.57 -3.84
CA ASN A 288 -6.85 12.76 -4.67
C ASN A 288 -5.55 13.57 -4.63
N ASP A 289 -5.29 14.23 -5.75
CA ASP A 289 -4.36 15.34 -5.84
C ASP A 289 -5.13 16.64 -5.74
N ILE A 290 -4.60 17.54 -4.92
CA ILE A 290 -5.14 18.86 -4.69
C ILE A 290 -4.08 19.85 -5.16
N GLU A 291 -4.42 20.62 -6.17
CA GLU A 291 -3.65 21.76 -6.64
C GLU A 291 -4.35 23.04 -6.17
N LEU A 292 -3.59 23.91 -5.53
CA LEU A 292 -4.03 25.19 -5.00
C LEU A 292 -3.28 26.28 -5.75
N ARG A 293 -4.02 27.14 -6.45
CA ARG A 293 -3.47 28.34 -7.06
C ARG A 293 -3.89 29.54 -6.24
N VAL A 294 -2.94 30.13 -5.51
CA VAL A 294 -3.15 31.32 -4.71
C VAL A 294 -2.84 32.53 -5.57
N MET A 295 -3.81 33.42 -5.71
CA MET A 295 -3.76 34.59 -6.59
C MET A 295 -4.07 35.85 -5.81
N ARG A 296 -3.47 36.97 -6.20
CA ARG A 296 -3.79 38.32 -5.75
C ARG A 296 -3.99 39.20 -6.98
N ASP A 297 -5.10 39.92 -7.03
CA ASP A 297 -5.47 40.78 -8.17
C ASP A 297 -5.43 40.05 -9.54
N GLY A 298 -5.75 38.75 -9.56
CA GLY A 298 -5.75 37.93 -10.77
C GLY A 298 -4.40 37.35 -11.19
N ILE A 299 -3.34 37.52 -10.38
CA ILE A 299 -1.98 37.03 -10.67
C ILE A 299 -1.55 36.06 -9.55
N LEU A 300 -0.80 35.01 -9.88
CA LEU A 300 -0.25 34.08 -8.88
C LEU A 300 0.60 34.82 -7.85
N ALA A 301 0.33 34.57 -6.57
CA ALA A 301 0.98 35.24 -5.45
C ALA A 301 2.35 34.60 -5.15
N ASP A 302 3.43 35.36 -5.30
CA ASP A 302 4.81 34.92 -5.15
C ASP A 302 5.36 35.02 -3.71
N HIS A 303 4.64 35.69 -2.82
CA HIS A 303 5.06 35.99 -1.44
C HIS A 303 4.39 35.08 -0.40
N VAL A 304 3.57 34.12 -0.83
CA VAL A 304 2.93 33.14 0.08
C VAL A 304 3.98 32.12 0.53
N GLN A 305 4.17 32.00 1.84
CA GLN A 305 5.18 31.11 2.41
C GLN A 305 4.69 29.67 2.46
N GLU A 306 3.49 29.45 3.00
CA GLU A 306 2.94 28.11 3.22
C GLU A 306 1.43 28.09 3.06
N VAL A 307 0.90 26.95 2.60
CA VAL A 307 -0.53 26.66 2.65
C VAL A 307 -0.74 25.34 3.39
N THR A 308 -1.60 25.36 4.39
CA THR A 308 -2.02 24.18 5.15
C THR A 308 -3.46 23.84 4.82
N LEU A 309 -3.72 22.57 4.50
CA LEU A 309 -5.05 22.01 4.31
C LEU A 309 -5.55 21.38 5.61
N HIS A 310 -6.82 21.58 5.91
CA HIS A 310 -7.53 20.98 7.03
C HIS A 310 -8.78 20.29 6.50
N PHE A 311 -8.78 18.96 6.46
CA PHE A 311 -9.91 18.17 5.97
C PHE A 311 -10.80 17.74 7.13
N SER A 312 -12.04 18.18 7.18
CA SER A 312 -13.03 17.73 8.17
C SER A 312 -14.29 17.21 7.49
N MET A 313 -15.04 16.38 8.23
CA MET A 313 -16.36 15.95 7.81
C MET A 313 -17.27 15.94 9.05
N PRO A 314 -17.80 17.11 9.45
CA PRO A 314 -18.56 17.23 10.70
C PRO A 314 -19.78 16.29 10.75
N GLN A 315 -20.40 15.99 9.61
CA GLN A 315 -21.58 15.11 9.56
C GLN A 315 -21.26 13.64 9.90
N ARG A 316 -19.97 13.28 9.95
CA ARG A 316 -19.48 11.94 10.33
C ARG A 316 -18.50 11.98 11.50
N ASP A 317 -18.50 13.06 12.27
CA ASP A 317 -17.61 13.26 13.42
C ASP A 317 -16.12 13.12 13.09
N ILE A 318 -15.71 13.43 11.85
CA ILE A 318 -14.29 13.44 11.46
C ILE A 318 -13.70 14.81 11.79
N ALA A 319 -12.83 14.83 12.80
CA ALA A 319 -12.09 16.03 13.21
C ALA A 319 -11.13 16.53 12.10
N PRO A 320 -10.75 17.82 12.09
CA PRO A 320 -9.90 18.39 11.06
C PRO A 320 -8.53 17.70 10.95
N ILE A 321 -8.27 17.07 9.80
CA ILE A 321 -7.01 16.42 9.46
C ILE A 321 -6.09 17.47 8.82
N ARG A 322 -5.03 17.86 9.53
CA ARG A 322 -4.05 18.83 9.05
C ARG A 322 -3.05 18.20 8.07
N ARG A 323 -2.83 18.83 6.91
CA ARG A 323 -1.82 18.46 5.91
C ARG A 323 -1.09 19.70 5.41
N GLN A 324 0.24 19.60 5.35
CA GLN A 324 1.08 20.65 4.77
C GLN A 324 1.22 20.38 3.27
N THR A 325 1.05 21.43 2.47
CA THR A 325 1.23 21.38 1.01
C THR A 325 2.70 21.58 0.65
N ILE A 326 3.03 21.28 -0.60
CA ILE A 326 4.36 21.51 -1.18
C ILE A 326 4.25 22.66 -2.17
N LEU A 327 5.08 23.69 -2.01
CA LEU A 327 5.23 24.75 -3.01
C LEU A 327 5.92 24.16 -4.26
N THR A 328 5.24 24.20 -5.39
CA THR A 328 5.74 23.65 -6.67
C THR A 328 6.18 24.74 -7.63
N GLU A 329 5.39 25.81 -7.72
CA GLU A 329 5.70 27.05 -8.44
C GLU A 329 5.28 28.24 -7.58
N PRO A 330 5.79 29.46 -7.82
CA PRO A 330 5.32 30.66 -7.11
C PRO A 330 3.78 30.78 -7.17
N GLY A 331 3.13 30.71 -6.00
CA GLY A 331 1.67 30.74 -5.87
C GLY A 331 0.95 29.42 -6.16
N VAL A 332 1.65 28.34 -6.49
CA VAL A 332 1.07 27.01 -6.76
C VAL A 332 1.55 26.00 -5.72
N PHE A 333 0.59 25.48 -4.96
CA PHE A 333 0.82 24.52 -3.90
C PHE A 333 0.10 23.21 -4.22
N THR A 334 0.75 22.09 -3.99
CA THR A 334 0.17 20.77 -4.25
C THR A 334 0.16 19.90 -3.01
N TRP A 335 -0.82 19.03 -2.94
CA TRP A 335 -0.89 17.98 -1.95
C TRP A 335 -1.53 16.73 -2.56
N SER A 336 -0.92 15.57 -2.30
CA SER A 336 -1.39 14.27 -2.77
C SER A 336 -1.60 13.35 -1.59
N GLY A 337 -2.79 12.77 -1.46
CA GLY A 337 -3.05 11.82 -0.39
C GLY A 337 -4.45 11.23 -0.39
N GLN A 338 -4.77 10.48 0.67
CA GLN A 338 -5.98 9.66 0.77
C GLN A 338 -6.93 10.15 1.88
N ASP A 339 -6.73 11.35 2.41
CA ASP A 339 -7.51 11.85 3.56
C ASP A 339 -9.00 11.99 3.21
N LEU A 340 -9.30 12.30 1.95
CA LEU A 340 -10.65 12.31 1.35
C LEU A 340 -11.23 10.91 1.12
N SER A 341 -11.03 9.98 2.06
CA SER A 341 -11.32 8.55 1.90
C SER A 341 -12.79 8.15 1.91
N GLN A 342 -13.69 9.07 2.25
CA GLN A 342 -15.12 8.81 2.42
C GLN A 342 -15.97 9.62 1.45
N ALA A 343 -17.04 9.02 0.93
CA ALA A 343 -18.05 9.71 0.13
C ALA A 343 -18.90 10.64 0.99
N GLY A 344 -19.23 11.82 0.46
CA GLY A 344 -20.01 12.87 1.10
C GLY A 344 -19.36 14.25 1.06
N THR A 345 -19.90 15.18 1.83
CA THR A 345 -19.43 16.58 1.86
C THR A 345 -18.28 16.75 2.85
N TRP A 346 -17.09 16.99 2.33
CA TRP A 346 -15.93 17.42 3.10
C TRP A 346 -15.91 18.93 3.24
N GLU A 347 -15.49 19.42 4.40
CA GLU A 347 -15.09 20.81 4.59
C GLU A 347 -13.57 20.87 4.50
N ILE A 348 -13.08 21.61 3.52
CA ILE A 348 -11.65 21.85 3.33
C ILE A 348 -11.37 23.26 3.78
N GLU A 349 -10.80 23.42 4.98
CA GLU A 349 -10.27 24.70 5.45
C GLU A 349 -8.81 24.85 4.99
N LEU A 350 -8.49 26.02 4.47
CA LEU A 350 -7.17 26.41 4.02
C LEU A 350 -6.64 27.50 4.93
N SER A 351 -5.44 27.29 5.45
CA SER A 351 -4.68 28.31 6.18
C SER A 351 -3.51 28.75 5.30
N VAL A 352 -3.57 29.97 4.78
CA VAL A 352 -2.58 30.57 3.89
C VAL A 352 -1.70 31.51 4.71
N LEU A 353 -0.44 31.12 4.90
CA LEU A 353 0.55 31.92 5.60
C LEU A 353 1.24 32.85 4.59
N VAL A 354 0.92 34.14 4.67
CA VAL A 354 1.47 35.18 3.79
C VAL A 354 2.80 35.70 4.37
N SER A 355 2.88 35.85 5.68
CA SER A 355 4.12 36.18 6.40
C SER A 355 4.07 35.66 7.83
N ASP A 356 5.18 35.77 8.57
CA ASP A 356 5.29 35.38 9.99
C ASP A 356 4.21 36.01 10.90
N PHE A 357 3.54 37.07 10.43
CA PHE A 357 2.50 37.80 11.18
C PHE A 357 1.12 37.82 10.50
N GLU A 358 1.00 37.24 9.29
CA GLU A 358 -0.22 37.31 8.49
C GLU A 358 -0.63 35.94 7.96
N GLU A 359 -1.76 35.45 8.47
CA GLU A 359 -2.40 34.19 8.07
C GLU A 359 -3.85 34.47 7.69
N GLU A 360 -4.25 33.99 6.51
CA GLU A 360 -5.64 34.02 6.05
C GLU A 360 -6.24 32.63 6.09
N ARG A 361 -7.50 32.54 6.52
CA ARG A 361 -8.25 31.28 6.54
C ARG A 361 -9.53 31.39 5.73
N GLY A 362 -9.86 30.32 5.04
CA GLY A 362 -11.13 30.15 4.37
C GLY A 362 -11.47 28.68 4.26
N TRP A 363 -12.74 28.36 3.99
CA TRP A 363 -13.14 26.98 3.80
C TRP A 363 -14.07 26.84 2.58
N ILE A 364 -14.03 25.65 1.97
CA ILE A 364 -14.94 25.27 0.89
C ILE A 364 -15.58 23.91 1.19
N PRO A 365 -16.88 23.74 0.89
CA PRO A 365 -17.50 22.42 0.86
C PRO A 365 -17.13 21.71 -0.43
N LEU A 366 -16.64 20.48 -0.33
CA LEU A 366 -16.34 19.60 -1.46
C LEU A 366 -17.18 18.32 -1.37
N PHE A 367 -17.98 18.03 -2.39
CA PHE A 367 -18.77 16.81 -2.42
C PHE A 367 -18.09 15.73 -3.29
N LEU A 368 -17.86 14.56 -2.70
CA LEU A 368 -17.22 13.39 -3.34
C LEU A 368 -18.17 12.23 -3.56
#